data_AF-A0A971RSY7-F1
#
_entry.id   AF-A0A971RSY7-F1
#
_cell.length_a   1.000
_cell.length_b   1.000
_cell.length_c   1.000
_cell.angle_alpha   90.00
_cell.angle_beta   90.00
_cell.angle_gamma   90.00
#
_symmetry.space_group_name_H-M   'P 1'
#
loop_
_entity.id
_entity.type
_entity.pdbx_description
1 polymer ?
#
loop_
_entity_poly.entity_id
_entity_poly.type
_entity_poly.pdbx_seq_one_letter_code
_entity_poly.pdbx_strand_id
1 'polypeptide(L)'
;MSNSHEFRIKRDNCREAYLNGKTDPTELALIFGVSGITVRKWIKSGKWDEQFKEERKLDHEINLARKKALIQALREYAKNPADTALQSLVSLIRQNQKDAEPSKELNDYIVRFLDQVTDFMIEKGYETMLKQFQSIVLDLAEYLRVRNG
;
A
#
# COMPACT_ATOMS: atom_id res chain seq x y z
N MET A 1 17.26 -22.37 -28.85
CA MET A 1 16.03 -22.47 -28.01
C MET A 1 16.14 -21.55 -26.77
N SER A 2 16.44 -20.25 -26.96
CA SER A 2 16.68 -19.30 -25.84
C SER A 2 15.48 -18.39 -25.55
N ASN A 3 14.76 -17.98 -26.59
CA ASN A 3 13.71 -16.97 -26.49
C ASN A 3 12.49 -17.38 -25.64
N SER A 4 12.13 -18.68 -25.57
CA SER A 4 10.94 -19.09 -24.81
C SER A 4 11.16 -19.06 -23.29
N HIS A 5 12.39 -19.29 -22.83
CA HIS A 5 12.73 -19.28 -21.41
C HIS A 5 12.76 -17.84 -20.89
N GLU A 6 13.41 -16.94 -21.60
CA GLU A 6 13.46 -15.52 -21.27
C GLU A 6 12.05 -14.89 -21.30
N PHE A 7 11.23 -15.28 -22.27
CA PHE A 7 9.84 -14.82 -22.37
C PHE A 7 8.98 -15.31 -21.20
N ARG A 8 9.22 -16.53 -20.70
CA ARG A 8 8.55 -17.05 -19.50
C ARG A 8 8.93 -16.26 -18.25
N ILE A 9 10.23 -15.99 -18.05
CA ILE A 9 10.71 -15.17 -16.93
C ILE A 9 10.07 -13.77 -16.96
N LYS A 10 10.05 -13.12 -18.13
CA LYS A 10 9.43 -11.80 -18.30
C LYS A 10 7.94 -11.83 -17.94
N ARG A 11 7.22 -12.88 -18.35
CA ARG A 11 5.81 -13.05 -17.98
C ARG A 11 5.61 -13.22 -16.48
N ASP A 12 6.41 -14.07 -15.84
CA ASP A 12 6.24 -14.40 -14.43
C ASP A 12 6.59 -13.19 -13.54
N ASN A 13 7.66 -12.45 -13.86
CA ASN A 13 7.99 -11.18 -13.20
C ASN A 13 6.94 -10.09 -13.46
N CYS A 14 6.39 -10.04 -14.67
CA CYS A 14 5.30 -9.11 -15.02
C CYS A 14 4.03 -9.41 -14.21
N ARG A 15 3.71 -10.70 -14.02
CA ARG A 15 2.60 -11.13 -13.15
C ARG A 15 2.82 -10.68 -11.72
N GLU A 16 4.00 -10.90 -11.17
CA GLU A 16 4.33 -10.50 -9.79
C GLU A 16 4.20 -8.99 -9.60
N ALA A 17 4.72 -8.19 -10.54
CA ALA A 17 4.56 -6.74 -10.52
C ALA A 17 3.08 -6.31 -10.60
N TYR A 18 2.27 -7.00 -11.41
CA TYR A 18 0.83 -6.76 -11.51
C TYR A 18 0.11 -7.01 -10.18
N LEU A 19 0.36 -8.16 -9.56
CA LEU A 19 -0.24 -8.54 -8.28
C LEU A 19 0.21 -7.62 -7.13
N ASN A 20 1.42 -7.07 -7.23
CA ASN A 20 1.92 -6.05 -6.30
C ASN A 20 1.38 -4.62 -6.57
N GLY A 21 0.43 -4.46 -7.50
CA GLY A 21 -0.33 -3.22 -7.68
C GLY A 21 0.06 -2.36 -8.89
N LYS A 22 1.08 -2.73 -9.67
CA LYS A 22 1.38 -2.07 -10.96
C LYS A 22 0.44 -2.61 -12.04
N THR A 23 -0.78 -2.11 -12.05
CA THR A 23 -1.87 -2.67 -12.87
C THR A 23 -1.98 -2.08 -14.28
N ASP A 24 -1.24 -1.02 -14.62
CA ASP A 24 -1.26 -0.46 -15.99
C ASP A 24 -0.47 -1.35 -16.97
N PRO A 25 -1.13 -1.92 -18.01
CA PRO A 25 -0.45 -2.74 -19.01
C PRO A 25 0.59 -1.97 -19.84
N THR A 26 0.49 -0.64 -19.94
CA THR A 26 1.41 0.20 -20.73
C THR A 26 2.74 0.38 -19.99
N GLU A 27 2.68 0.72 -18.71
CA GLU A 27 3.85 0.76 -17.83
C GLU A 27 4.53 -0.60 -17.71
N LEU A 28 3.78 -1.68 -17.52
CA LEU A 28 4.34 -3.04 -17.44
C LEU A 28 5.03 -3.45 -18.75
N ALA A 29 4.48 -3.08 -19.90
CA ALA A 29 5.08 -3.34 -21.19
C ALA A 29 6.45 -2.66 -21.34
N LEU A 30 6.57 -1.41 -20.86
CA LEU A 30 7.84 -0.67 -20.83
C LEU A 30 8.86 -1.32 -19.89
N ILE A 31 8.44 -1.67 -18.66
CA ILE A 31 9.33 -2.25 -17.64
C ILE A 31 9.93 -3.58 -18.11
N PHE A 32 9.12 -4.45 -18.71
CA PHE A 32 9.53 -5.81 -19.08
C PHE A 32 9.94 -5.95 -20.55
N GLY A 33 9.96 -4.86 -21.31
CA GLY A 33 10.40 -4.85 -22.71
C GLY A 33 9.56 -5.73 -23.63
N VAL A 34 8.24 -5.73 -23.43
CA VAL A 34 7.26 -6.52 -24.20
C VAL A 34 6.16 -5.61 -24.76
N SER A 35 5.41 -6.06 -25.77
CA SER A 35 4.32 -5.25 -26.30
C SER A 35 3.12 -5.18 -25.33
N GLY A 36 2.46 -4.03 -25.23
CA GLY A 36 1.26 -3.89 -24.37
C GLY A 36 0.12 -4.85 -24.75
N ILE A 37 0.04 -5.27 -26.01
CA ILE A 37 -0.91 -6.31 -26.45
C ILE A 37 -0.59 -7.66 -25.78
N THR A 38 0.69 -8.00 -25.65
CA THR A 38 1.16 -9.23 -24.98
C THR A 38 0.79 -9.21 -23.51
N VAL A 39 1.04 -8.10 -22.82
CA VAL A 39 0.70 -7.93 -21.40
C VAL A 39 -0.82 -8.06 -21.17
N ARG A 40 -1.63 -7.38 -22.00
CA ARG A 40 -3.10 -7.52 -21.94
C ARG A 40 -3.57 -8.96 -22.15
N LYS A 41 -2.92 -9.70 -23.06
CA LYS A 41 -3.22 -11.12 -23.28
C LYS A 41 -2.86 -11.95 -22.06
N TRP A 42 -1.72 -11.69 -21.42
CA TRP A 42 -1.31 -12.38 -20.20
C TRP A 42 -2.28 -12.14 -19.04
N ILE A 43 -2.64 -10.88 -18.76
CA ILE A 43 -3.62 -10.51 -17.73
C ILE A 43 -4.93 -11.27 -17.94
N LYS A 44 -5.47 -11.24 -19.16
CA LYS A 44 -6.74 -11.91 -19.49
C LYS A 44 -6.64 -13.43 -19.38
N SER A 45 -5.59 -14.04 -19.94
CA SER A 45 -5.43 -15.51 -19.96
C SER A 45 -5.11 -16.09 -18.59
N GLY A 46 -4.32 -15.36 -17.78
CA GLY A 46 -3.94 -15.77 -16.44
C GLY A 46 -4.92 -15.31 -15.36
N LYS A 47 -5.98 -14.57 -15.73
CA LYS A 47 -6.98 -14.03 -14.81
C LYS A 47 -6.36 -13.21 -13.66
N TRP A 48 -5.35 -12.42 -13.98
CA TRP A 48 -4.58 -11.68 -12.96
C TRP A 48 -5.46 -10.68 -12.20
N ASP A 49 -6.50 -10.14 -12.84
CA ASP A 49 -7.50 -9.30 -12.17
C ASP A 49 -8.28 -10.03 -11.07
N GLU A 50 -8.66 -11.30 -11.31
CA GLU A 50 -9.36 -12.11 -10.32
C GLU A 50 -8.44 -12.41 -9.14
N GLN A 51 -7.19 -12.80 -9.44
CA GLN A 51 -6.17 -13.10 -8.44
C GLN A 51 -5.82 -11.86 -7.59
N PHE A 52 -5.62 -10.70 -8.22
CA PHE A 52 -5.34 -9.45 -7.52
C PHE A 52 -6.46 -9.05 -6.56
N LYS A 53 -7.72 -9.19 -7.00
CA LYS A 53 -8.88 -8.91 -6.15
C LYS A 53 -8.99 -9.88 -4.98
N GLU A 54 -8.74 -11.16 -5.23
CA GLU A 54 -8.76 -12.21 -4.20
C GLU A 54 -7.66 -11.99 -3.16
N GLU A 55 -6.44 -11.70 -3.59
CA GLU A 55 -5.30 -11.40 -2.71
C GLU A 55 -5.58 -10.18 -1.84
N ARG A 56 -6.09 -9.09 -2.43
CA ARG A 56 -6.49 -7.89 -1.66
C ARG A 56 -7.60 -8.17 -0.66
N LYS A 57 -8.54 -9.05 -0.99
CA LYS A 57 -9.60 -9.48 -0.08
C LYS A 57 -9.03 -10.28 1.09
N LEU A 58 -8.15 -11.25 0.80
CA LEU A 58 -7.49 -12.06 1.82
C LEU A 58 -6.62 -11.21 2.75
N ASP A 59 -5.85 -10.27 2.21
CA ASP A 59 -5.07 -9.30 3.00
C ASP A 59 -5.97 -8.47 3.92
N HIS A 60 -7.12 -8.04 3.43
CA HIS A 60 -8.10 -7.33 4.25
C HIS A 60 -8.63 -8.20 5.40
N GLU A 61 -9.00 -9.45 5.11
CA GLU A 61 -9.47 -10.41 6.11
C GLU A 61 -8.39 -10.71 7.17
N ILE A 62 -7.15 -10.94 6.75
CA ILE A 62 -6.00 -11.14 7.64
C ILE A 62 -5.81 -9.92 8.54
N ASN A 63 -5.87 -8.71 7.99
CA ASN A 63 -5.73 -7.48 8.76
C ASN A 63 -6.86 -7.30 9.78
N LEU A 64 -8.10 -7.64 9.44
CA LEU A 64 -9.21 -7.65 10.40
C LEU A 64 -8.99 -8.67 11.52
N ALA A 65 -8.57 -9.89 11.18
CA ALA A 65 -8.29 -10.93 12.16
C ALA A 65 -7.17 -10.52 13.12
N ARG A 66 -6.08 -9.94 12.60
CA ARG A 66 -4.97 -9.38 13.41
C ARG A 66 -5.46 -8.29 14.38
N LYS A 67 -6.28 -7.35 13.91
CA LYS A 67 -6.87 -6.30 14.76
C LYS A 67 -7.74 -6.88 15.88
N LYS A 68 -8.59 -7.87 15.56
CA LYS A 68 -9.42 -8.57 16.56
C LYS A 68 -8.56 -9.29 17.60
N ALA A 69 -7.51 -10.00 17.16
CA ALA A 69 -6.58 -10.68 18.06
C ALA A 69 -5.86 -9.69 18.99
N LEU A 70 -5.41 -8.55 18.47
CA LEU A 70 -4.81 -7.49 19.29
C LEU A 70 -5.77 -6.97 20.36
N ILE A 71 -7.02 -6.67 19.98
CA ILE A 71 -8.04 -6.20 20.94
C ILE A 71 -8.23 -7.24 22.05
N GLN A 72 -8.31 -8.52 21.71
CA GLN A 72 -8.46 -9.58 22.70
C GLN A 72 -7.23 -9.69 23.61
N ALA A 73 -6.01 -9.65 23.06
CA ALA A 73 -4.77 -9.67 23.82
C ALA A 73 -4.68 -8.48 24.79
N LEU A 74 -5.05 -7.27 24.35
CA LEU A 74 -5.08 -6.07 25.19
C LEU A 74 -6.11 -6.18 26.32
N ARG A 75 -7.29 -6.77 26.05
CA ARG A 75 -8.32 -7.00 27.07
C ARG A 75 -7.86 -7.98 28.15
N GLU A 76 -7.21 -9.06 27.76
CA GLU A 76 -6.66 -10.02 28.74
C GLU A 76 -5.47 -9.43 29.51
N TYR A 77 -4.59 -8.70 28.84
CA TYR A 77 -3.50 -7.97 29.50
C TYR A 77 -4.02 -6.96 30.53
N ALA A 78 -5.11 -6.23 30.23
CA ALA A 78 -5.71 -5.29 31.17
C ALA A 78 -6.23 -5.96 32.45
N LYS A 79 -6.62 -7.25 32.39
CA LYS A 79 -7.04 -8.02 33.56
C LYS A 79 -5.86 -8.53 34.39
N ASN A 80 -4.71 -8.81 33.76
CA ASN A 80 -3.51 -9.25 34.45
C ASN A 80 -2.23 -8.63 33.83
N PRO A 81 -1.89 -7.39 34.22
CA PRO A 81 -0.75 -6.67 33.63
C PRO A 81 0.63 -7.24 33.98
N ALA A 82 0.72 -8.09 35.01
CA ALA A 82 1.98 -8.69 35.45
C ALA A 82 2.34 -9.96 34.65
N ASP A 83 1.45 -10.44 33.78
CA ASP A 83 1.69 -11.61 32.93
C ASP A 83 2.69 -11.27 31.80
N THR A 84 3.89 -11.82 31.91
CA THR A 84 5.00 -11.59 30.97
C THR A 84 4.74 -12.19 29.59
N ALA A 85 3.96 -13.27 29.47
CA ALA A 85 3.61 -13.85 28.18
C ALA A 85 2.64 -12.95 27.40
N LEU A 86 1.68 -12.34 28.10
CA LEU A 86 0.76 -11.36 27.51
C LEU A 86 1.49 -10.06 27.11
N GLN A 87 2.49 -9.62 27.88
CA GLN A 87 3.34 -8.47 27.52
C GLN A 87 4.14 -8.74 26.22
N SER A 88 4.76 -9.91 26.10
CA SER A 88 5.49 -10.30 24.88
C SER A 88 4.56 -10.40 23.67
N LEU A 89 3.37 -10.97 23.83
CA LEU A 89 2.37 -11.07 22.76
C LEU A 89 1.91 -9.69 22.26
N VAL A 90 1.58 -8.79 23.19
CA VAL A 90 1.20 -7.40 22.84
C VAL A 90 2.34 -6.68 22.12
N SER A 91 3.58 -6.89 22.57
CA SER A 91 4.77 -6.28 21.95
C SER A 91 5.00 -6.81 20.52
N LEU A 92 4.89 -8.12 20.31
CA LEU A 92 5.09 -8.76 19.01
C LEU A 92 4.00 -8.39 17.99
N ILE A 93 2.76 -8.21 18.45
CA ILE A 93 1.66 -7.74 17.60
C ILE A 93 1.84 -6.25 17.25
N ARG A 94 2.27 -5.40 18.20
CA ARG A 94 2.58 -4.00 17.93
C ARG A 94 3.75 -3.84 16.95
N GLN A 95 4.77 -4.68 17.07
CA GLN A 95 5.91 -4.67 16.16
C GLN A 95 5.52 -5.09 14.74
N ASN A 96 4.69 -6.13 14.59
CA ASN A 96 4.11 -6.50 13.29
C ASN A 96 3.22 -5.39 12.69
N GLN A 97 2.61 -4.52 13.51
CA GLN A 97 1.84 -3.38 13.01
C GLN A 97 2.76 -2.28 12.47
N LYS A 98 3.89 -2.02 13.13
CA LYS A 98 4.92 -1.08 12.64
C LYS A 98 5.49 -1.49 11.27
N ASP A 99 5.69 -2.78 11.05
CA ASP A 99 6.23 -3.28 9.77
C ASP A 99 5.24 -3.08 8.59
N ALA A 100 3.95 -2.87 8.90
CA ALA A 100 2.90 -2.57 7.91
C ALA A 100 2.57 -1.07 7.79
N GLU A 101 3.27 -0.20 8.53
CA GLU A 101 3.13 1.25 8.42
C GLU A 101 3.93 1.77 7.21
N PRO A 102 3.40 2.74 6.44
CA PRO A 102 4.20 3.41 5.43
C PRO A 102 5.45 4.02 6.07
N SER A 103 6.60 3.85 5.43
CA SER A 103 7.87 4.32 5.98
C SER A 103 7.77 5.82 6.29
N LYS A 104 8.42 6.26 7.36
CA LYS A 104 8.52 7.68 7.72
C LYS A 104 8.98 8.53 6.52
N GLU A 105 9.88 7.98 5.71
CA GLU A 105 10.37 8.59 4.48
C GLU A 105 9.28 8.80 3.41
N LEU A 106 8.36 7.85 3.24
CA LEU A 106 7.20 8.02 2.36
C LEU A 106 6.26 9.11 2.89
N ASN A 107 6.03 9.14 4.20
CA ASN A 107 5.22 10.20 4.82
C ASN A 107 5.87 11.58 4.64
N ASP A 108 7.17 11.69 4.85
CA ASP A 108 7.92 12.94 4.65
C ASP A 108 7.89 13.39 3.18
N TYR A 109 7.94 12.46 2.23
CA TYR A 109 7.81 12.77 0.81
C TYR A 109 6.42 13.28 0.45
N ILE A 110 5.36 12.64 0.97
CA ILE A 110 3.97 13.07 0.77
C ILE A 110 3.78 14.49 1.31
N VAL A 111 4.29 14.78 2.52
CA VAL A 111 4.20 16.12 3.11
C VAL A 111 4.92 17.16 2.24
N ARG A 112 6.16 16.90 1.82
CA ARG A 112 6.91 17.82 0.94
C ARG A 112 6.20 18.06 -0.39
N PHE A 113 5.60 17.04 -0.98
CA PHE A 113 4.83 17.19 -2.21
C PHE A 113 3.61 18.09 -2.01
N LEU A 114 2.85 17.89 -0.93
CA LEU A 114 1.69 18.71 -0.60
C LEU A 114 2.07 20.18 -0.33
N ASP A 115 3.19 20.41 0.33
CA ASP A 115 3.75 21.76 0.57
C ASP A 115 4.12 22.44 -0.76
N GLN A 116 4.86 21.74 -1.64
CA GLN A 116 5.25 22.28 -2.95
C GLN A 116 4.05 22.64 -3.83
N VAL A 117 2.99 21.83 -3.81
CA VAL A 117 1.75 22.12 -4.55
C VAL A 117 1.04 23.34 -3.98
N THR A 118 1.03 23.46 -2.65
CA THR A 118 0.48 24.62 -1.95
C THR A 118 1.23 25.90 -2.31
N ASP A 119 2.56 25.87 -2.23
CA ASP A 119 3.44 26.99 -2.56
C ASP A 119 3.25 27.42 -4.02
N PHE A 120 3.21 26.45 -4.95
CA PHE A 120 2.95 26.73 -6.36
C PHE A 120 1.59 27.42 -6.59
N MET A 121 0.53 26.96 -5.92
CA MET A 121 -0.80 27.57 -6.05
C MET A 121 -0.85 28.99 -5.46
N ILE A 122 -0.11 29.24 -4.37
CA ILE A 122 0.03 30.59 -3.78
C ILE A 122 0.79 31.51 -4.75
N GLU A 123 1.93 31.07 -5.26
CA GLU A 123 2.77 31.87 -6.18
C GLU A 123 2.04 32.24 -7.48
N LYS A 124 1.12 31.39 -7.94
CA LYS A 124 0.32 31.63 -9.16
C LYS A 124 -1.02 32.32 -8.90
N GLY A 125 -1.37 32.60 -7.64
CA GLY A 125 -2.62 33.28 -7.29
C GLY A 125 -3.87 32.41 -7.51
N TYR A 126 -3.74 31.08 -7.43
CA TYR A 126 -4.85 30.14 -7.65
C TYR A 126 -5.66 29.88 -6.37
N GLU A 127 -6.22 30.93 -5.76
CA GLU A 127 -6.87 30.87 -4.45
C GLU A 127 -8.06 29.89 -4.38
N THR A 128 -8.88 29.81 -5.43
CA THR A 128 -10.02 28.88 -5.46
C THR A 128 -9.57 27.42 -5.52
N MET A 129 -8.52 27.15 -6.30
CA MET A 129 -7.94 25.80 -6.43
C MET A 129 -7.23 25.39 -5.15
N LEU A 130 -6.54 26.33 -4.50
CA LEU A 130 -5.91 26.12 -3.20
C LEU A 130 -6.94 25.73 -2.13
N LYS A 131 -8.07 26.42 -2.06
CA LYS A 131 -9.15 26.08 -1.11
C LYS A 131 -9.73 24.68 -1.35
N GLN A 132 -9.93 24.31 -2.62
CA GLN A 132 -10.41 22.97 -2.96
C GLN A 132 -9.37 21.91 -2.62
N PHE A 133 -8.09 22.17 -2.92
CA PHE A 133 -6.99 21.28 -2.60
C PHE A 133 -6.84 21.07 -1.09
N GLN A 134 -6.82 22.15 -0.30
CA GLN A 134 -6.75 22.08 1.16
C GLN A 134 -7.95 21.32 1.76
N SER A 135 -9.16 21.51 1.22
CA SER A 135 -10.35 20.77 1.66
C SER A 135 -10.24 19.26 1.43
N ILE A 136 -9.56 18.82 0.37
CA ILE A 136 -9.36 17.39 0.05
C ILE A 136 -8.24 16.80 0.91
N VAL A 137 -7.19 17.58 1.16
CA VAL A 137 -5.96 17.13 1.82
C VAL A 137 -6.08 17.18 3.35
N LEU A 138 -7.01 17.95 3.92
CA LEU A 138 -7.26 18.03 5.37
C LEU A 138 -7.48 16.66 6.01
N ASP A 139 -8.33 15.83 5.41
CA ASP A 139 -8.59 14.46 5.90
C ASP A 139 -7.34 13.56 5.82
N LEU A 140 -6.47 13.79 4.83
CA LEU A 140 -5.21 13.07 4.68
C LEU A 140 -4.19 13.51 5.73
N ALA A 141 -4.10 14.81 6.02
CA ALA A 141 -3.20 15.37 7.03
C ALA A 141 -3.61 14.92 8.44
N GLU A 142 -4.91 14.93 8.76
CA GLU A 142 -5.46 14.42 10.02
C GLU A 142 -5.14 12.92 10.18
N TYR A 143 -5.34 12.14 9.12
CA TYR A 143 -5.00 10.72 9.08
C TYR A 143 -3.51 10.44 9.31
N LEU A 144 -2.62 11.23 8.71
CA LEU A 144 -1.18 11.11 8.90
C LEU A 144 -0.76 11.54 10.32
N ARG A 145 -1.41 12.55 10.91
CA ARG A 145 -1.10 13.05 12.26
C ARG A 145 -1.49 12.06 13.36
N VAL A 146 -2.66 11.44 13.25
CA VAL A 146 -3.12 10.38 14.18
C VAL A 146 -2.23 9.13 14.07
N ARG A 147 -1.57 8.92 12.93
CA ARG A 147 -0.75 7.74 12.67
C ARG A 147 0.74 7.92 12.98
N ASN A 148 1.24 9.16 12.98
CA ASN A 148 2.64 9.50 13.28
C ASN A 148 2.88 10.01 14.71
N GLY A 149 1.82 10.31 15.48
CA GLY A 149 1.89 10.67 16.91
C GLY A 149 1.79 9.45 17.81
#